data_AF-A0A953I528-F1
#
_entry.id   AF-A0A953I528-F1
#
_cell.length_a   1.000
_cell.length_b   1.000
_cell.length_c   1.000
_cell.angle_alpha   90.00
_cell.angle_beta   90.00
_cell.angle_gamma   90.00
#
_symmetry.space_group_name_H-M   'P 1'
#
loop_
_entity.id
_entity.type
_entity.pdbx_description
1 polymer ?
#
loop_
_entity_poly.entity_id
_entity_poly.type
_entity_poly.pdbx_seq_one_letter_code
_entity_poly.pdbx_strand_id
1 'polypeptide(L)'
;MQPAPRQPLNPCTAMSGRGSTTRGRCRKGTARLIPLAARHRRCSSSRPRRPHSPASTAPALRQEPGRSSLHEARKNFLPIAPPPAGIAVFTQNTQCANRSPHTHNPRLRMCDMNIQERLDQILKHLQQHGQVQVRDLAQQFGVSEMTIRRDLERLAREGHLVRTYGGATAAAGLIGEQPFAAKAVSHIEEKERIARAAADLVQDGDVVLLDAGSTTLAISRCLRGRKGLTVITVDLKIALELCDEPGIEVIVTGGTAMPEIYSLLGPVAEQFLRGLTVNIAFLGSSAVDVDFGLTTPTLSKVPLKRAMIGAAQHAVLVADSSKFNRRATYQICPLSSLSRVITDDGLPPAAAAAIRKGGITLDLV
;
A
#
# COMPACT_ATOMS: atom_id res chain seq x y z
N MET A 1 -42.81 56.19 13.49
CA MET A 1 -41.85 57.31 13.43
C MET A 1 -40.49 56.81 13.87
N GLN A 2 -39.49 56.81 12.98
CA GLN A 2 -38.09 56.76 13.38
C GLN A 2 -37.76 58.02 14.21
N PRO A 3 -36.72 57.99 15.06
CA PRO A 3 -35.41 58.43 14.57
C PRO A 3 -34.22 57.66 15.18
N ALA A 4 -33.17 57.44 14.38
CA ALA A 4 -31.80 57.57 14.86
C ALA A 4 -31.47 59.06 14.97
N PRO A 5 -30.55 59.54 15.83
CA PRO A 5 -29.21 59.83 15.26
C PRO A 5 -28.00 59.94 16.22
N ARG A 6 -26.81 59.75 15.61
CA ARG A 6 -25.55 60.54 15.73
C ARG A 6 -24.64 60.47 16.98
N GLN A 7 -23.38 60.12 16.66
CA GLN A 7 -22.07 60.37 17.31
C GLN A 7 -21.85 61.88 17.65
N PRO A 8 -20.70 62.42 18.16
CA PRO A 8 -19.34 61.85 18.41
C PRO A 8 -18.62 62.39 19.69
N LEU A 9 -17.35 62.03 19.92
CA LEU A 9 -16.27 62.87 20.49
C LEU A 9 -14.91 62.10 20.46
N ASN A 10 -14.08 62.39 19.46
CA ASN A 10 -12.61 62.51 19.56
C ASN A 10 -12.32 64.02 19.76
N PRO A 11 -11.12 64.54 20.12
CA PRO A 11 -9.77 63.98 19.90
C PRO A 11 -8.70 64.33 20.98
N CYS A 12 -7.51 63.70 20.89
CA CYS A 12 -6.21 64.33 21.15
C CYS A 12 -5.13 63.47 20.47
N THR A 13 -4.66 63.88 19.28
CA THR A 13 -3.38 64.53 18.99
C THR A 13 -2.15 63.63 19.24
N ALA A 14 -1.44 63.17 18.20
CA ALA A 14 -0.48 63.93 17.36
C ALA A 14 0.88 64.09 18.08
N MET A 15 2.05 63.97 17.47
CA MET A 15 2.40 63.98 16.06
C MET A 15 3.90 63.74 15.87
N SER A 16 4.28 63.20 14.69
CA SER A 16 5.39 63.62 13.78
C SER A 16 6.83 63.81 14.31
N GLY A 17 7.89 63.68 13.51
CA GLY A 17 8.07 63.67 12.06
C GLY A 17 9.57 63.84 11.77
N ARG A 18 10.07 63.17 10.72
CA ARG A 18 10.58 63.73 9.45
C ARG A 18 11.98 64.36 9.44
N GLY A 19 12.72 64.02 8.38
CA GLY A 19 13.70 64.87 7.67
C GLY A 19 15.17 64.44 7.84
N SER A 20 15.78 63.69 6.91
CA SER A 20 16.36 64.10 5.61
C SER A 20 17.86 64.47 5.66
N THR A 21 18.72 63.73 4.96
CA THR A 21 19.63 64.18 3.85
C THR A 21 20.96 63.41 3.71
N THR A 22 21.22 62.98 2.46
CA THR A 22 22.48 62.99 1.69
C THR A 22 23.60 61.91 1.78
N ARG A 23 23.89 61.36 0.58
CA ARG A 23 25.17 61.02 -0.10
C ARG A 23 25.71 59.57 -0.11
N GLY A 24 25.91 59.07 -1.34
CA GLY A 24 26.97 58.10 -1.75
C GLY A 24 26.49 56.78 -2.39
N ARG A 25 26.28 56.69 -3.73
CA ARG A 25 27.05 55.89 -4.74
C ARG A 25 27.34 54.41 -4.35
N CYS A 26 27.15 53.36 -5.17
CA CYS A 26 27.23 53.23 -6.63
C CYS A 26 26.67 51.85 -7.12
N ARG A 27 25.89 51.85 -8.23
CA ARG A 27 25.82 50.95 -9.42
C ARG A 27 26.00 49.41 -9.29
N LYS A 28 25.34 48.51 -10.04
CA LYS A 28 24.52 48.53 -11.27
C LYS A 28 23.94 47.10 -11.47
N GLY A 29 22.79 46.96 -12.12
CA GLY A 29 22.34 45.67 -12.69
C GLY A 29 20.84 45.60 -12.98
N THR A 30 20.42 46.16 -14.12
CA THR A 30 19.03 46.33 -14.58
C THR A 30 18.58 45.29 -15.61
N ALA A 31 17.31 44.85 -15.56
CA ALA A 31 16.40 44.66 -16.71
C ALA A 31 14.98 44.36 -16.19
N ARG A 32 14.13 45.39 -15.97
CA ARG A 32 13.03 45.88 -16.84
C ARG A 32 11.95 44.85 -17.25
N LEU A 33 10.80 44.97 -16.60
CA LEU A 33 9.44 44.65 -17.05
C LEU A 33 8.76 45.94 -17.55
N ILE A 34 8.06 45.95 -18.69
CA ILE A 34 6.83 46.75 -18.97
C ILE A 34 5.97 46.01 -20.04
N PRO A 35 4.61 46.10 -20.01
CA PRO A 35 3.64 45.32 -20.81
C PRO A 35 2.81 46.16 -21.83
N LEU A 36 1.74 45.53 -22.36
CA LEU A 36 0.57 46.02 -23.16
C LEU A 36 0.68 46.07 -24.70
N ALA A 37 -0.21 45.34 -25.40
CA ALA A 37 -1.46 45.86 -26.00
C ALA A 37 -1.99 44.99 -27.17
N ALA A 38 -3.31 44.82 -27.21
CA ALA A 38 -4.08 44.15 -28.24
C ALA A 38 -4.22 44.97 -29.54
N ARG A 39 -4.50 44.30 -30.68
CA ARG A 39 -5.46 44.76 -31.72
C ARG A 39 -5.75 43.72 -32.80
N HIS A 40 -7.04 43.57 -33.08
CA HIS A 40 -7.67 42.89 -34.23
C HIS A 40 -7.18 43.39 -35.61
N ARG A 41 -7.25 42.51 -36.62
CA ARG A 41 -7.95 42.76 -37.91
C ARG A 41 -8.17 41.45 -38.71
N ARG A 42 -9.38 41.35 -39.29
CA ARG A 42 -9.86 40.36 -40.28
C ARG A 42 -9.58 40.84 -41.71
N CYS A 43 -9.53 39.91 -42.68
CA CYS A 43 -10.14 39.93 -44.03
C CYS A 43 -9.75 38.61 -44.75
N SER A 44 -10.67 37.68 -45.08
CA SER A 44 -11.40 37.51 -46.38
C SER A 44 -10.48 37.55 -47.61
N SER A 45 -10.46 36.67 -48.62
CA SER A 45 -11.39 35.73 -49.29
C SER A 45 -10.52 34.89 -50.25
N SER A 46 -10.77 33.64 -50.67
CA SER A 46 -11.68 33.25 -51.77
C SER A 46 -11.53 31.74 -52.09
N ARG A 47 -12.65 31.05 -52.39
CA ARG A 47 -12.74 29.70 -53.01
C ARG A 47 -12.45 29.75 -54.53
N PRO A 48 -12.19 28.60 -55.21
CA PRO A 48 -13.27 27.86 -55.93
C PRO A 48 -13.14 26.30 -55.82
N ARG A 49 -14.24 25.56 -55.56
CA ARG A 49 -15.09 24.69 -56.44
C ARG A 49 -14.55 23.27 -56.74
N ARG A 50 -15.38 22.27 -56.40
CA ARG A 50 -15.36 20.84 -56.82
C ARG A 50 -15.76 20.68 -58.30
N PRO A 51 -15.53 19.50 -58.92
CA PRO A 51 -16.71 18.63 -59.18
C PRO A 51 -16.52 17.09 -59.02
N HIS A 52 -17.67 16.44 -58.75
CA HIS A 52 -18.21 15.14 -59.19
C HIS A 52 -17.51 13.77 -59.00
N SER A 53 -18.27 12.84 -58.36
CA SER A 53 -18.18 11.37 -58.46
C SER A 53 -18.78 10.86 -59.79
N PRO A 54 -18.55 9.57 -60.14
CA PRO A 54 -19.65 8.61 -59.99
C PRO A 54 -19.23 7.19 -59.53
N ALA A 55 -20.26 6.40 -59.20
CA ALA A 55 -20.29 5.01 -58.78
C ALA A 55 -19.91 3.99 -59.87
N SER A 56 -19.55 2.76 -59.48
CA SER A 56 -19.75 1.50 -60.23
C SER A 56 -19.14 0.31 -59.45
N THR A 57 -19.93 -0.55 -58.80
CA THR A 57 -20.49 -1.86 -59.25
C THR A 57 -19.63 -3.08 -58.86
N ALA A 58 -20.27 -4.03 -58.17
CA ALA A 58 -19.81 -5.40 -57.97
C ALA A 58 -19.81 -6.19 -59.29
N PRO A 59 -19.23 -7.40 -59.28
CA PRO A 59 -20.06 -8.53 -59.67
C PRO A 59 -19.94 -9.74 -58.71
N ALA A 60 -21.09 -10.39 -58.54
CA ALA A 60 -21.23 -11.77 -58.07
C ALA A 60 -21.18 -12.75 -59.26
N LEU A 61 -21.25 -14.06 -58.93
CA LEU A 61 -21.39 -15.30 -59.75
C LEU A 61 -20.12 -16.17 -59.64
N ARG A 62 -20.13 -17.48 -59.31
CA ARG A 62 -21.16 -18.50 -59.07
C ARG A 62 -20.50 -19.78 -58.49
N GLN A 63 -21.28 -20.48 -57.65
CA GLN A 63 -21.47 -21.94 -57.51
C GLN A 63 -20.32 -22.90 -57.06
N GLU A 64 -20.55 -23.48 -55.88
CA GLU A 64 -20.27 -24.84 -55.32
C GLU A 64 -20.39 -26.02 -56.33
N PRO A 65 -20.08 -27.31 -56.01
CA PRO A 65 -19.72 -27.94 -54.71
C PRO A 65 -18.53 -28.94 -54.75
N GLY A 66 -18.04 -29.39 -53.57
CA GLY A 66 -17.07 -30.50 -53.51
C GLY A 66 -16.87 -31.09 -52.11
N ARG A 67 -17.56 -32.22 -51.83
CA ARG A 67 -17.28 -33.12 -50.70
C ARG A 67 -15.86 -33.69 -50.83
N SER A 68 -15.09 -33.68 -49.74
CA SER A 68 -14.23 -34.82 -49.40
C SER A 68 -13.85 -34.83 -47.92
N SER A 69 -13.97 -36.03 -47.37
CA SER A 69 -13.62 -36.52 -46.05
C SER A 69 -12.15 -36.30 -45.71
N LEU A 70 -11.85 -35.91 -44.46
CA LEU A 70 -10.70 -36.44 -43.72
C LEU A 70 -11.10 -36.68 -42.26
N HIS A 71 -11.44 -37.95 -42.01
CA HIS A 71 -11.12 -38.63 -40.76
C HIS A 71 -9.60 -38.56 -40.52
N GLU A 72 -9.19 -38.79 -39.27
CA GLU A 72 -7.83 -39.20 -38.87
C GLU A 72 -6.88 -38.11 -38.35
N ALA A 73 -6.94 -37.85 -37.04
CA ALA A 73 -5.76 -37.58 -36.20
C ALA A 73 -6.15 -37.58 -34.70
N ARG A 74 -6.48 -38.76 -34.17
CA ARG A 74 -6.45 -39.03 -32.73
C ARG A 74 -5.33 -40.05 -32.51
N LYS A 75 -4.23 -39.63 -31.88
CA LYS A 75 -3.33 -40.45 -31.04
C LYS A 75 -2.07 -39.65 -30.69
N ASN A 76 -1.87 -39.44 -29.39
CA ASN A 76 -0.61 -39.58 -28.65
C ASN A 76 -0.45 -38.51 -27.56
N PHE A 77 -0.93 -38.82 -26.36
CA PHE A 77 -0.27 -38.41 -25.13
C PHE A 77 -0.39 -39.57 -24.13
N LEU A 78 0.72 -40.25 -23.88
CA LEU A 78 0.87 -41.24 -22.80
C LEU A 78 1.01 -40.51 -21.45
N PRO A 79 0.47 -41.06 -20.34
CA PRO A 79 0.71 -40.54 -19.00
C PRO A 79 2.00 -41.11 -18.39
N ILE A 80 2.75 -40.25 -17.70
CA ILE A 80 3.93 -40.61 -16.89
C ILE A 80 3.45 -41.08 -15.51
N ALA A 81 3.85 -42.29 -15.11
CA ALA A 81 3.58 -42.91 -13.82
C ALA A 81 4.57 -42.44 -12.72
N PRO A 82 4.20 -42.49 -11.43
CA PRO A 82 5.06 -42.10 -10.32
C PRO A 82 6.08 -43.21 -9.94
N PRO A 83 7.24 -42.88 -9.36
CA PRO A 83 8.24 -43.87 -8.99
C PRO A 83 7.91 -44.59 -7.66
N PRO A 84 8.33 -45.87 -7.50
CA PRO A 84 8.03 -46.69 -6.33
C PRO A 84 9.03 -46.52 -5.17
N ALA A 85 8.57 -46.94 -3.99
CA ALA A 85 9.33 -47.02 -2.75
C ALA A 85 10.27 -48.24 -2.69
N GLY A 86 11.43 -48.03 -2.05
CA GLY A 86 12.15 -49.05 -1.26
C GLY A 86 13.27 -49.81 -1.97
N ILE A 87 14.52 -49.48 -1.63
CA ILE A 87 15.64 -50.44 -1.58
C ILE A 87 16.45 -50.20 -0.32
N ALA A 88 16.56 -51.26 0.49
CA ALA A 88 17.42 -51.38 1.65
C ALA A 88 18.89 -51.50 1.23
N VAL A 89 19.77 -50.74 1.89
CA VAL A 89 21.21 -51.00 1.85
C VAL A 89 21.68 -51.26 3.27
N PHE A 90 21.93 -52.55 3.52
CA PHE A 90 22.75 -53.06 4.61
C PHE A 90 24.17 -52.51 4.45
N THR A 91 24.66 -51.78 5.45
CA THR A 91 26.10 -51.75 5.73
C THR A 91 26.28 -52.12 7.20
N GLN A 92 26.99 -53.22 7.41
CA GLN A 92 27.45 -53.66 8.71
C GLN A 92 28.45 -52.63 9.24
N ASN A 93 28.29 -52.17 10.48
CA ASN A 93 29.46 -52.03 11.32
C ASN A 93 29.13 -52.07 12.82
N THR A 94 29.67 -53.13 13.42
CA THR A 94 30.28 -53.19 14.75
C THR A 94 29.48 -52.79 15.98
N GLN A 95 29.12 -53.82 16.75
CA GLN A 95 28.89 -53.76 18.18
C GLN A 95 30.03 -53.02 18.91
N CYS A 96 29.65 -52.04 19.73
CA CYS A 96 30.32 -51.78 20.99
C CYS A 96 29.26 -51.56 22.06
N ALA A 97 29.00 -52.62 22.83
CA ALA A 97 28.35 -52.52 24.10
C ALA A 97 29.31 -51.87 25.10
N ASN A 98 28.95 -50.70 25.62
CA ASN A 98 29.28 -50.36 27.01
C ASN A 98 28.28 -49.31 27.53
N ARG A 99 27.28 -49.79 28.28
CA ARG A 99 26.40 -48.92 29.08
C ARG A 99 27.03 -48.76 30.45
N SER A 100 27.28 -47.52 30.83
CA SER A 100 27.31 -47.07 32.23
C SER A 100 26.52 -45.76 32.32
N PRO A 101 25.61 -45.59 33.30
CA PRO A 101 24.71 -44.45 33.34
C PRO A 101 25.40 -43.25 33.99
N HIS A 102 25.90 -42.31 33.18
CA HIS A 102 26.33 -41.03 33.70
C HIS A 102 25.12 -40.11 33.89
N THR A 103 24.64 -40.13 35.14
CA THR A 103 24.04 -39.02 35.90
C THR A 103 23.62 -37.79 35.08
N HIS A 104 22.29 -37.61 34.95
CA HIS A 104 21.68 -36.37 34.49
C HIS A 104 22.09 -35.21 35.41
N ASN A 105 22.95 -34.32 34.90
CA ASN A 105 23.23 -33.02 35.49
C ASN A 105 22.33 -31.95 34.80
N PRO A 106 21.37 -31.32 35.49
CA PRO A 106 20.39 -30.43 34.87
C PRO A 106 20.95 -29.07 34.41
N ARG A 107 22.27 -28.84 34.46
CA ARG A 107 22.90 -27.54 34.10
C ARG A 107 23.30 -27.40 32.62
N LEU A 108 23.13 -28.42 31.79
CA LEU A 108 23.60 -28.44 30.39
C LEU A 108 22.47 -28.28 29.33
N ARG A 109 21.35 -27.63 29.68
CA ARG A 109 20.25 -27.32 28.72
C ARG A 109 20.09 -25.83 28.40
N MET A 110 21.15 -25.04 28.46
CA MET A 110 21.02 -23.58 28.28
C MET A 110 21.86 -22.98 27.15
N CYS A 111 22.51 -23.81 26.35
CA CYS A 111 23.25 -23.38 25.17
C CYS A 111 22.78 -24.26 24.00
N ASP A 112 21.72 -23.85 23.30
CA ASP A 112 21.47 -24.16 21.88
C ASP A 112 20.12 -23.56 21.46
N MET A 113 19.86 -22.30 21.81
CA MET A 113 18.76 -21.56 21.17
C MET A 113 19.21 -21.16 19.76
N ASN A 114 18.44 -21.56 18.75
CA ASN A 114 18.70 -21.24 17.35
C ASN A 114 18.79 -19.71 17.18
N ILE A 115 19.74 -19.24 16.37
CA ILE A 115 19.94 -17.81 16.12
C ILE A 115 18.65 -17.14 15.62
N GLN A 116 17.88 -17.79 14.75
CA GLN A 116 16.63 -17.21 14.23
C GLN A 116 15.57 -17.07 15.32
N GLU A 117 15.40 -18.11 16.14
CA GLU A 117 14.47 -18.10 17.26
C GLU A 117 14.82 -17.01 18.28
N ARG A 118 16.11 -16.79 18.54
CA ARG A 118 16.58 -15.70 19.40
C ARG A 118 16.27 -14.33 18.81
N LEU A 119 16.49 -14.12 17.51
CA LEU A 119 16.18 -12.86 16.84
C LEU A 119 14.68 -12.54 16.87
N ASP A 120 13.83 -13.53 16.63
CA ASP A 120 12.37 -13.38 16.71
C ASP A 120 11.90 -13.00 18.11
N GLN A 121 12.45 -13.64 19.15
CA GLN A 121 12.14 -13.32 20.54
C GLN A 121 12.61 -11.92 20.93
N ILE A 122 13.79 -11.48 20.46
CA ILE A 122 14.28 -10.11 20.67
C ILE A 122 13.30 -9.10 20.05
N LEU A 123 12.84 -9.34 18.82
CA LEU A 123 11.88 -8.46 18.15
C LEU A 123 10.53 -8.44 18.86
N LYS A 124 10.03 -9.58 19.32
CA LYS A 124 8.80 -9.66 20.11
C LYS A 124 8.91 -8.89 21.41
N HIS A 125 10.04 -9.02 22.11
CA HIS A 125 10.31 -8.29 23.34
C HIS A 125 10.38 -6.78 23.10
N LEU A 126 11.00 -6.37 21.98
CA LEU A 126 11.07 -4.98 21.52
C LEU A 126 9.69 -4.40 21.16
N GLN A 127 8.81 -5.19 20.54
CA GLN A 127 7.44 -4.77 20.22
C GLN A 127 6.58 -4.56 21.46
N GLN A 128 6.77 -5.39 22.50
CA GLN A 128 6.00 -5.32 23.73
C GLN A 128 6.43 -4.16 24.64
N HIS A 129 7.73 -3.89 24.74
CA HIS A 129 8.29 -2.95 25.71
C HIS A 129 8.82 -1.65 25.08
N GLY A 130 8.86 -1.55 23.74
CA GLY A 130 9.34 -0.40 22.98
C GLY A 130 10.87 -0.22 22.99
N GLN A 131 11.57 -0.77 23.97
CA GLN A 131 13.02 -0.75 24.11
C GLN A 131 13.53 -2.01 24.80
N VAL A 132 14.79 -2.36 24.54
CA VAL A 132 15.49 -3.51 25.14
C VAL A 132 16.91 -3.13 25.51
N GLN A 133 17.41 -3.71 26.59
CA GLN A 133 18.79 -3.53 27.07
C GLN A 133 19.61 -4.78 26.75
N VAL A 134 20.87 -4.62 26.35
CA VAL A 134 21.77 -5.73 26.02
C VAL A 134 21.95 -6.67 27.22
N ARG A 135 22.05 -6.11 28.43
CA ARG A 135 22.25 -6.87 29.68
C ARG A 135 21.07 -7.78 29.99
N ASP A 136 19.86 -7.23 29.90
CA ASP A 136 18.63 -7.94 30.23
C ASP A 136 18.42 -9.11 29.24
N LEU A 137 18.63 -8.87 27.94
CA LEU A 137 18.55 -9.91 26.92
C LEU A 137 19.64 -10.98 27.08
N ALA A 138 20.87 -10.59 27.43
CA ALA A 138 21.97 -11.52 27.66
C ALA A 138 21.67 -12.46 28.83
N GLN A 139 21.12 -11.91 29.93
CA GLN A 139 20.70 -12.68 31.09
C GLN A 139 19.49 -13.58 30.77
N GLN A 140 18.49 -13.05 30.05
CA GLN A 140 17.28 -13.78 29.68
C GLN A 140 17.57 -14.98 28.77
N PHE A 141 18.48 -14.82 27.81
CA PHE A 141 18.79 -15.85 26.81
C PHE A 141 20.03 -16.68 27.14
N GLY A 142 20.71 -16.41 28.25
CA GLY A 142 21.89 -17.16 28.68
C GLY A 142 23.09 -17.03 27.73
N VAL A 143 23.20 -15.92 27.00
CA VAL A 143 24.28 -15.67 26.01
C VAL A 143 25.15 -14.48 26.41
N SER A 144 26.34 -14.35 25.81
CA SER A 144 27.20 -13.19 26.07
C SER A 144 26.56 -11.88 25.58
N GLU A 145 26.85 -10.76 26.26
CA GLU A 145 26.46 -9.43 25.79
C GLU A 145 26.96 -9.17 24.36
N MET A 146 28.14 -9.70 24.00
CA MET A 146 28.71 -9.55 22.66
C MET A 146 27.85 -10.25 21.60
N THR A 147 27.31 -11.43 21.92
CA THR A 147 26.35 -12.15 21.06
C THR A 147 25.10 -11.31 20.84
N ILE A 148 24.49 -10.78 21.90
CA ILE A 148 23.32 -9.89 21.79
C ILE A 148 23.66 -8.63 20.99
N ARG A 149 24.84 -8.03 21.18
CA ARG A 149 25.26 -6.87 20.38
C ARG A 149 25.33 -7.20 18.89
N ARG A 150 25.88 -8.36 18.51
CA ARG A 150 25.90 -8.84 17.11
C ARG A 150 24.49 -9.11 16.56
N ASP A 151 23.61 -9.70 17.35
CA ASP A 151 22.23 -9.96 16.98
C ASP A 151 21.45 -8.64 16.76
N LEU A 152 21.59 -7.68 17.67
CA LEU A 152 21.01 -6.35 17.52
C LEU A 152 21.60 -5.58 16.33
N GLU A 153 22.90 -5.72 16.04
CA GLU A 153 23.53 -5.14 14.84
C GLU A 153 23.00 -5.76 13.54
N ARG A 154 22.67 -7.04 13.55
CA ARG A 154 22.01 -7.69 12.42
C ARG A 154 20.61 -7.12 12.22
N LEU A 155 19.78 -7.10 13.26
CA LEU A 155 18.43 -6.55 13.21
C LEU A 155 18.41 -5.05 12.85
N ALA A 156 19.42 -4.29 13.29
CA ALA A 156 19.60 -2.90 12.91
C ALA A 156 19.91 -2.74 11.41
N ARG A 157 20.81 -3.57 10.86
CA ARG A 157 21.11 -3.59 9.42
C ARG A 157 19.91 -3.99 8.57
N GLU A 158 19.08 -4.89 9.10
CA GLU A 158 17.82 -5.33 8.48
C GLU A 158 16.68 -4.32 8.69
N GLY A 159 16.91 -3.22 9.42
CA GLY A 159 15.96 -2.13 9.62
C GLY A 159 14.85 -2.41 10.64
N HIS A 160 14.97 -3.47 11.45
CA HIS A 160 13.96 -3.85 12.43
C HIS A 160 14.02 -3.05 13.74
N LEU A 161 15.17 -2.44 14.04
CA LEU A 161 15.39 -1.68 15.29
C LEU A 161 16.42 -0.56 15.11
N VAL A 162 16.49 0.33 16.10
CA VAL A 162 17.55 1.36 16.19
C VAL A 162 18.42 1.09 17.41
N ARG A 163 19.73 1.11 17.22
CA ARG A 163 20.72 0.93 18.29
C ARG A 163 20.74 2.15 19.21
N THR A 164 20.76 1.91 20.51
CA THR A 164 20.98 2.94 21.54
C THR A 164 22.22 2.58 22.37
N TYR A 165 22.64 3.50 23.25
CA TYR A 165 23.76 3.22 24.16
C TYR A 165 23.35 2.12 25.16
N GLY A 166 23.91 0.92 24.99
CA GLY A 166 23.65 -0.24 25.86
C GLY A 166 22.44 -1.10 25.48
N GLY A 167 21.76 -0.81 24.37
CA GLY A 167 20.50 -1.47 24.02
C GLY A 167 20.06 -1.27 22.57
N ALA A 168 18.78 -1.47 22.36
CA ALA A 168 18.08 -1.11 21.14
C ALA A 168 16.70 -0.59 21.49
N THR A 169 16.22 0.40 20.75
CA THR A 169 14.81 0.79 20.77
C THR A 169 14.13 0.21 19.53
N ALA A 170 12.83 -0.04 19.62
CA ALA A 170 12.01 -0.15 18.42
C ALA A 170 12.39 1.02 17.54
N ALA A 171 12.64 0.79 16.25
CA ALA A 171 13.08 1.86 15.37
C ALA A 171 12.07 3.00 15.51
N ALA A 172 12.47 4.06 16.23
CA ALA A 172 11.57 5.12 16.58
C ALA A 172 11.26 5.83 15.28
N GLY A 173 10.06 5.57 14.76
CA GLY A 173 9.42 6.35 13.72
C GLY A 173 9.30 5.69 12.35
N LEU A 174 9.88 4.50 12.08
CA LEU A 174 9.87 3.92 10.73
C LEU A 174 9.67 2.40 10.73
N ILE A 175 8.44 1.96 10.45
CA ILE A 175 8.10 0.53 10.31
C ILE A 175 8.56 0.02 8.95
N GLY A 176 9.34 -1.07 8.93
CA GLY A 176 9.77 -1.77 7.70
C GLY A 176 8.65 -2.55 7.00
N GLU A 177 8.88 -2.94 5.74
CA GLU A 177 7.87 -3.71 4.98
C GLU A 177 7.75 -5.13 5.52
N GLN A 178 6.53 -5.55 5.87
CA GLN A 178 6.26 -6.92 6.29
C GLN A 178 5.82 -7.79 5.10
N PRO A 179 6.31 -9.03 5.00
CA PRO A 179 5.83 -9.98 4.00
C PRO A 179 4.33 -10.24 4.13
N PHE A 180 3.67 -10.55 3.01
CA PHE A 180 2.24 -10.85 3.00
C PHE A 180 1.89 -11.99 3.97
N ALA A 181 2.70 -13.05 4.02
CA ALA A 181 2.42 -14.22 4.88
C ALA A 181 2.28 -13.83 6.37
N ALA A 182 3.15 -12.95 6.86
CA ALA A 182 3.06 -12.45 8.24
C ALA A 182 1.83 -11.57 8.47
N LYS A 183 1.46 -10.74 7.48
CA LYS A 183 0.24 -9.92 7.55
C LYS A 183 -1.01 -10.79 7.50
N ALA A 184 -1.04 -11.87 6.73
CA ALA A 184 -2.22 -12.69 6.53
C ALA A 184 -2.67 -13.43 7.80
N VAL A 185 -1.76 -13.75 8.71
CA VAL A 185 -2.05 -14.52 9.93
C VAL A 185 -2.24 -13.66 11.20
N SER A 186 -2.05 -12.35 11.09
CA SER A 186 -2.26 -11.40 12.21
C SER A 186 -3.64 -10.75 12.12
N HIS A 187 -4.25 -10.40 13.25
CA HIS A 187 -5.50 -9.62 13.32
C HIS A 187 -6.58 -10.09 12.33
N ILE A 188 -6.81 -11.42 12.27
CA ILE A 188 -7.67 -12.03 11.24
C ILE A 188 -9.13 -11.59 11.47
N GLU A 189 -9.62 -11.68 12.70
CA GLU A 189 -11.00 -11.36 13.06
C GLU A 189 -11.32 -9.87 12.81
N GLU A 190 -10.39 -8.97 13.14
CA GLU A 190 -10.50 -7.54 12.87
C GLU A 190 -10.56 -7.28 11.36
N LYS A 191 -9.70 -7.94 10.57
CA LYS A 191 -9.73 -7.81 9.10
C LYS A 191 -11.02 -8.32 8.49
N GLU A 192 -11.58 -9.40 9.02
CA GLU A 192 -12.87 -9.91 8.55
C GLU A 192 -14.03 -8.97 8.89
N ARG A 193 -14.04 -8.37 10.08
CA ARG A 193 -15.04 -7.34 10.45
C ARG A 193 -14.93 -6.13 9.54
N ILE A 194 -13.71 -5.61 9.34
CA ILE A 194 -13.43 -4.48 8.44
C ILE A 194 -13.84 -4.83 7.01
N ALA A 195 -13.56 -6.06 6.57
CA ALA A 195 -13.88 -6.50 5.22
C ALA A 195 -15.39 -6.55 4.95
N ARG A 196 -16.18 -7.05 5.90
CA ARG A 196 -17.64 -7.06 5.80
C ARG A 196 -18.20 -5.65 5.69
N ALA A 197 -17.80 -4.75 6.59
CA ALA A 197 -18.28 -3.38 6.56
C ALA A 197 -17.85 -2.62 5.29
N ALA A 198 -16.65 -2.89 4.76
CA ALA A 198 -16.21 -2.36 3.47
C ALA A 198 -17.08 -2.90 2.32
N ALA A 199 -17.39 -4.20 2.30
CA ALA A 199 -18.22 -4.82 1.26
C ALA A 199 -19.68 -4.34 1.28
N ASP A 200 -20.18 -3.88 2.42
CA ASP A 200 -21.51 -3.27 2.55
C ASP A 200 -21.61 -1.89 1.86
N LEU A 201 -20.48 -1.23 1.62
CA LEU A 201 -20.43 0.03 0.86
C LEU A 201 -20.48 -0.17 -0.66
N VAL A 202 -20.28 -1.40 -1.13
CA VAL A 202 -20.25 -1.73 -2.56
C VAL A 202 -21.66 -2.05 -3.06
N GLN A 203 -22.06 -1.40 -4.14
CA GLN A 203 -23.32 -1.66 -4.84
C GLN A 203 -23.09 -2.53 -6.08
N ASP A 204 -24.09 -3.32 -6.44
CA ASP A 204 -24.08 -4.04 -7.72
C ASP A 204 -23.94 -3.02 -8.88
N GLY A 205 -23.08 -3.33 -9.86
CA GLY A 205 -22.74 -2.39 -10.94
C GLY A 205 -21.54 -1.47 -10.66
N ASP A 206 -21.00 -1.44 -9.43
CA ASP A 206 -19.85 -0.58 -9.12
C ASP A 206 -18.54 -1.04 -9.79
N VAL A 207 -17.72 -0.04 -10.13
CA VAL A 207 -16.30 -0.25 -10.41
C VAL A 207 -15.52 -0.06 -9.10
N VAL A 208 -14.93 -1.15 -8.60
CA VAL A 208 -14.24 -1.21 -7.31
C VAL A 208 -12.75 -1.38 -7.52
N LEU A 209 -11.94 -0.50 -6.93
CA LEU A 209 -10.48 -0.61 -6.96
C LEU A 209 -9.96 -1.18 -5.62
N LEU A 210 -9.29 -2.33 -5.68
CA LEU A 210 -8.68 -2.98 -4.51
C LEU A 210 -7.15 -2.82 -4.53
N ASP A 211 -6.61 -2.35 -3.41
CA ASP A 211 -5.18 -2.31 -3.15
C ASP A 211 -4.60 -3.69 -2.78
N ALA A 212 -3.28 -3.78 -2.72
CA ALA A 212 -2.60 -4.98 -2.26
C ALA A 212 -2.50 -5.04 -0.73
N GLY A 213 -2.92 -6.18 -0.16
CA GLY A 213 -2.91 -6.38 1.28
C GLY A 213 -3.82 -7.50 1.78
N SER A 214 -3.55 -7.96 3.00
CA SER A 214 -4.36 -9.01 3.64
C SER A 214 -5.80 -8.56 3.92
N THR A 215 -6.00 -7.28 4.27
CA THR A 215 -7.34 -6.73 4.56
C THR A 215 -8.16 -6.57 3.28
N THR A 216 -7.54 -6.11 2.19
CA THR A 216 -8.22 -5.99 0.89
C THR A 216 -8.48 -7.35 0.24
N LEU A 217 -7.64 -8.35 0.48
CA LEU A 217 -7.96 -9.75 0.13
C LEU A 217 -9.14 -10.30 0.95
N ALA A 218 -9.30 -9.90 2.21
CA ALA A 218 -10.49 -10.25 2.96
C ALA A 218 -11.73 -9.57 2.36
N ILE A 219 -11.64 -8.32 1.90
CA ILE A 219 -12.72 -7.61 1.20
C ILE A 219 -13.12 -8.37 -0.07
N SER A 220 -12.17 -8.79 -0.91
CA SER A 220 -12.50 -9.50 -2.14
C SER A 220 -13.33 -10.76 -1.89
N ARG A 221 -13.04 -11.51 -0.82
CA ARG A 221 -13.85 -12.68 -0.41
C ARG A 221 -15.30 -12.31 -0.07
N CYS A 222 -15.51 -11.15 0.55
CA CYS A 222 -16.84 -10.64 0.88
C CYS A 222 -17.60 -10.09 -0.34
N LEU A 223 -16.93 -9.86 -1.47
CA LEU A 223 -17.58 -9.42 -2.72
C LEU A 223 -18.14 -10.58 -3.56
N ARG A 224 -17.81 -11.83 -3.23
CA ARG A 224 -18.35 -13.00 -3.94
C ARG A 224 -19.87 -13.01 -3.97
N GLY A 225 -20.43 -13.42 -5.09
CA GLY A 225 -21.89 -13.47 -5.30
C GLY A 225 -22.56 -12.12 -5.62
N ARG A 226 -21.83 -11.00 -5.57
CA ARG A 226 -22.29 -9.70 -6.12
C ARG A 226 -22.42 -9.77 -7.64
N LYS A 227 -23.21 -8.87 -8.22
CA LYS A 227 -23.53 -8.90 -9.65
C LYS A 227 -23.12 -7.63 -10.37
N GLY A 228 -22.55 -7.80 -11.56
CA GLY A 228 -22.18 -6.71 -12.44
C GLY A 228 -21.06 -5.84 -11.88
N LEU A 229 -20.22 -6.37 -11.00
CA LEU A 229 -19.07 -5.60 -10.50
C LEU A 229 -17.93 -5.64 -11.51
N THR A 230 -17.20 -4.54 -11.61
CA THR A 230 -15.85 -4.53 -12.21
C THR A 230 -14.85 -4.31 -11.09
N VAL A 231 -14.04 -5.31 -10.76
CA VAL A 231 -12.99 -5.22 -9.76
C VAL A 231 -11.64 -4.99 -10.44
N ILE A 232 -11.05 -3.83 -10.17
CA ILE A 232 -9.70 -3.48 -10.62
C ILE A 232 -8.74 -3.72 -9.46
N THR A 233 -7.61 -4.40 -9.68
CA THR A 233 -6.65 -4.68 -8.60
C THR A 233 -5.20 -4.66 -9.07
N VAL A 234 -4.32 -4.26 -8.15
CA VAL A 234 -2.86 -4.37 -8.26
C VAL A 234 -2.33 -5.65 -7.60
N ASP A 235 -3.19 -6.47 -7.01
CA ASP A 235 -2.81 -7.63 -6.20
C ASP A 235 -3.13 -8.95 -6.93
N LEU A 236 -2.09 -9.77 -7.14
CA LEU A 236 -2.22 -11.05 -7.85
C LEU A 236 -3.07 -12.06 -7.07
N LYS A 237 -3.10 -12.01 -5.74
CA LYS A 237 -3.96 -12.90 -4.94
C LYS A 237 -5.42 -12.52 -5.05
N ILE A 238 -5.72 -11.22 -5.05
CA ILE A 238 -7.09 -10.74 -5.27
C ILE A 238 -7.57 -11.11 -6.67
N ALA A 239 -6.70 -10.98 -7.67
CA ALA A 239 -7.01 -11.37 -9.04
C ALA A 239 -7.40 -12.86 -9.12
N LEU A 240 -6.59 -13.74 -8.52
CA LEU A 240 -6.87 -15.18 -8.47
C LEU A 240 -8.10 -15.53 -7.61
N GLU A 241 -8.40 -14.75 -6.57
CA GLU A 241 -9.56 -14.99 -5.71
C GLU A 241 -10.89 -14.75 -6.45
N LEU A 242 -10.90 -13.84 -7.43
CA LEU A 242 -12.11 -13.35 -8.09
C LEU A 242 -12.24 -13.71 -9.58
N CYS A 243 -11.19 -14.20 -10.24
CA CYS A 243 -11.20 -14.38 -11.71
C CYS A 243 -12.27 -15.34 -12.23
N ASP A 244 -12.70 -16.29 -11.40
CA ASP A 244 -13.71 -17.29 -11.75
C ASP A 244 -15.12 -16.92 -11.25
N GLU A 245 -15.30 -15.74 -10.63
CA GLU A 245 -16.58 -15.31 -10.10
C GLU A 245 -17.51 -14.78 -11.21
N PRO A 246 -18.64 -15.46 -11.53
CA PRO A 246 -19.43 -15.14 -12.73
C PRO A 246 -20.04 -13.74 -12.77
N GLY A 247 -20.19 -13.09 -11.62
CA GLY A 247 -20.78 -11.75 -11.49
C GLY A 247 -19.76 -10.62 -11.43
N ILE A 248 -18.46 -10.92 -11.55
CA ILE A 248 -17.37 -9.98 -11.33
C ILE A 248 -16.41 -10.02 -12.52
N GLU A 249 -16.28 -8.90 -13.22
CA GLU A 249 -15.20 -8.70 -14.19
C GLU A 249 -13.94 -8.28 -13.43
N VAL A 250 -12.83 -9.00 -13.60
CA VAL A 250 -11.57 -8.70 -12.92
C VAL A 250 -10.57 -8.08 -13.90
N ILE A 251 -10.07 -6.88 -13.57
CA ILE A 251 -9.04 -6.18 -14.33
C ILE A 251 -7.78 -6.05 -13.47
N VAL A 252 -6.66 -6.53 -13.99
CA VAL A 252 -5.35 -6.47 -13.33
C VAL A 252 -4.52 -5.36 -13.98
N THR A 253 -3.98 -4.44 -13.19
CA THR A 253 -3.31 -3.22 -13.72
C THR A 253 -2.05 -3.49 -14.56
N GLY A 254 -1.49 -4.71 -14.48
CA GLY A 254 -0.15 -5.01 -14.99
C GLY A 254 0.95 -4.32 -14.19
N GLY A 255 2.19 -4.40 -14.68
CA GLY A 255 3.37 -3.83 -14.00
C GLY A 255 4.37 -4.90 -13.55
N THR A 256 5.29 -4.51 -12.66
CA THR A 256 6.33 -5.39 -12.13
C THR A 256 5.88 -6.01 -10.82
N ALA A 257 5.84 -7.33 -10.75
CA ALA A 257 5.46 -8.04 -9.53
C ALA A 257 6.53 -7.88 -8.44
N MET A 258 6.07 -7.61 -7.22
CA MET A 258 6.85 -7.66 -5.99
C MET A 258 6.42 -8.90 -5.19
N PRO A 259 7.16 -10.02 -5.26
CA PRO A 259 6.72 -11.32 -4.75
C PRO A 259 6.41 -11.35 -3.26
N GLU A 260 7.10 -10.53 -2.47
CA GLU A 260 6.99 -10.51 -1.00
C GLU A 260 5.59 -10.08 -0.54
N ILE A 261 4.90 -9.30 -1.36
CA ILE A 261 3.54 -8.80 -1.06
C ILE A 261 2.51 -9.09 -2.15
N TYR A 262 2.89 -9.78 -3.23
CA TYR A 262 2.03 -10.13 -4.37
C TYR A 262 1.41 -8.92 -5.10
N SER A 263 2.07 -7.77 -5.02
CA SER A 263 1.59 -6.51 -5.64
C SER A 263 2.34 -6.21 -6.93
N LEU A 264 1.62 -5.68 -7.91
CA LEU A 264 2.16 -5.15 -9.16
C LEU A 264 2.45 -3.65 -9.01
N LEU A 265 3.69 -3.26 -9.24
CA LEU A 265 4.19 -1.91 -9.04
C LEU A 265 4.75 -1.31 -10.33
N GLY A 266 5.07 -0.02 -10.27
CA GLY A 266 5.85 0.69 -11.28
C GLY A 266 5.02 1.42 -12.32
N PRO A 267 5.70 2.10 -13.27
CA PRO A 267 5.08 3.12 -14.11
C PRO A 267 3.91 2.64 -14.97
N VAL A 268 3.89 1.37 -15.38
CA VAL A 268 2.78 0.77 -16.15
C VAL A 268 1.49 0.76 -15.32
N ALA A 269 1.55 0.21 -14.10
CA ALA A 269 0.41 0.17 -13.18
C ALA A 269 -0.06 1.58 -12.82
N GLU A 270 0.88 2.48 -12.55
CA GLU A 270 0.58 3.88 -12.21
C GLU A 270 -0.10 4.62 -13.36
N GLN A 271 0.37 4.43 -14.60
CA GLN A 271 -0.21 5.07 -15.77
C GLN A 271 -1.60 4.53 -16.09
N PHE A 272 -1.78 3.21 -15.94
CA PHE A 272 -3.09 2.57 -16.04
C PHE A 272 -4.09 3.21 -15.07
N LEU A 273 -3.72 3.31 -13.78
CA LEU A 273 -4.59 3.89 -12.74
C LEU A 273 -4.94 5.36 -13.00
N ARG A 274 -4.02 6.17 -13.54
CA ARG A 274 -4.27 7.60 -13.84
C ARG A 274 -5.33 7.81 -14.94
N GLY A 275 -5.59 6.81 -15.77
CA GLY A 275 -6.58 6.89 -16.84
C GLY A 275 -7.99 6.48 -16.43
N LEU A 276 -8.21 6.16 -15.15
CA LEU A 276 -9.45 5.57 -14.66
C LEU A 276 -10.26 6.54 -13.80
N THR A 277 -11.55 6.24 -13.70
CA THR A 277 -12.42 6.75 -12.65
C THR A 277 -13.22 5.57 -12.10
N VAL A 278 -13.14 5.34 -10.80
CA VAL A 278 -13.81 4.23 -10.11
C VAL A 278 -14.77 4.76 -9.05
N ASN A 279 -15.82 4.01 -8.75
CA ASN A 279 -16.83 4.39 -7.74
C ASN A 279 -16.17 4.44 -6.35
N ILE A 280 -15.43 3.39 -6.00
CA ILE A 280 -14.83 3.24 -4.68
C ILE A 280 -13.47 2.55 -4.77
N ALA A 281 -12.52 3.01 -3.97
CA ALA A 281 -11.23 2.37 -3.80
C ALA A 281 -10.99 2.01 -2.33
N PHE A 282 -10.60 0.78 -2.06
CA PHE A 282 -10.19 0.32 -0.73
C PHE A 282 -8.67 0.21 -0.65
N LEU A 283 -8.09 1.05 0.21
CA LEU A 283 -6.66 1.21 0.36
C LEU A 283 -6.22 0.58 1.68
N GLY A 284 -5.28 -0.37 1.61
CA GLY A 284 -4.57 -0.85 2.79
C GLY A 284 -3.46 0.11 3.21
N SER A 285 -2.99 -0.01 4.45
CA SER A 285 -1.81 0.75 4.91
C SER A 285 -0.88 -0.09 5.78
N SER A 286 0.42 0.23 5.71
CA SER A 286 1.42 -0.30 6.63
C SER A 286 1.46 0.50 7.94
N ALA A 287 1.18 1.81 7.87
CA ALA A 287 1.26 2.73 8.99
C ALA A 287 0.38 3.97 8.76
N VAL A 288 -0.33 4.39 9.81
CA VAL A 288 -1.20 5.56 9.81
C VAL A 288 -0.83 6.43 11.00
N ASP A 289 -0.47 7.67 10.68
CA ASP A 289 -0.23 8.72 11.64
C ASP A 289 -1.33 9.75 11.41
N VAL A 290 -2.13 10.10 12.42
CA VAL A 290 -3.33 10.93 12.17
C VAL A 290 -2.95 12.37 11.82
N ASP A 291 -1.80 12.86 12.31
CA ASP A 291 -1.32 14.20 12.03
C ASP A 291 -0.58 14.28 10.69
N PHE A 292 0.12 13.20 10.31
CA PHE A 292 0.93 13.17 9.10
C PHE A 292 0.26 12.48 7.90
N GLY A 293 -0.67 11.56 8.14
CA GLY A 293 -1.41 10.80 7.13
C GLY A 293 -0.92 9.37 6.90
N LEU A 294 -1.21 8.84 5.71
CA LEU A 294 -0.82 7.47 5.33
C LEU A 294 0.66 7.42 5.01
N THR A 295 1.36 6.44 5.58
CA THR A 295 2.79 6.26 5.36
C THR A 295 3.15 4.82 5.00
N THR A 296 4.27 4.66 4.29
CA THR A 296 4.79 3.37 3.83
C THR A 296 6.32 3.29 3.95
N PRO A 297 6.89 2.11 4.27
CA PRO A 297 8.35 1.90 4.23
C PRO A 297 8.92 1.88 2.82
N THR A 298 8.11 1.55 1.82
CA THR A 298 8.57 1.31 0.45
C THR A 298 8.20 2.47 -0.45
N LEU A 299 9.22 3.18 -0.97
CA LEU A 299 9.05 4.35 -1.83
C LEU A 299 8.25 4.04 -3.11
N SER A 300 8.47 2.89 -3.73
CA SER A 300 7.81 2.49 -4.98
C SER A 300 6.28 2.33 -4.85
N LYS A 301 5.74 2.22 -3.63
CA LYS A 301 4.29 2.20 -3.40
C LYS A 301 3.64 3.57 -3.43
N VAL A 302 4.42 4.65 -3.21
CA VAL A 302 3.87 5.99 -3.05
C VAL A 302 3.16 6.49 -4.32
N PRO A 303 3.78 6.44 -5.52
CA PRO A 303 3.12 6.92 -6.73
C PRO A 303 1.88 6.07 -7.07
N LEU A 304 1.98 4.76 -6.88
CA LEU A 304 0.88 3.81 -7.12
C LEU A 304 -0.34 4.15 -6.25
N LYS A 305 -0.15 4.24 -4.93
CA LYS A 305 -1.25 4.55 -4.00
C LYS A 305 -1.84 5.94 -4.24
N ARG A 306 -1.02 6.92 -4.59
CA ARG A 306 -1.52 8.26 -5.00
C ARG A 306 -2.37 8.18 -6.25
N ALA A 307 -1.97 7.40 -7.25
CA ALA A 307 -2.78 7.19 -8.46
C ALA A 307 -4.12 6.50 -8.14
N MET A 308 -4.12 5.51 -7.24
CA MET A 308 -5.35 4.87 -6.77
C MET A 308 -6.30 5.84 -6.08
N ILE A 309 -5.77 6.68 -5.18
CA ILE A 309 -6.57 7.71 -4.49
C ILE A 309 -7.14 8.72 -5.50
N GLY A 310 -6.34 9.14 -6.49
CA GLY A 310 -6.78 10.10 -7.51
C GLY A 310 -7.82 9.56 -8.49
N ALA A 311 -7.88 8.24 -8.69
CA ALA A 311 -8.86 7.61 -9.57
C ALA A 311 -10.24 7.40 -8.90
N ALA A 312 -10.32 7.46 -7.57
CA ALA A 312 -11.51 7.06 -6.83
C ALA A 312 -12.43 8.25 -6.52
N GLN A 313 -13.74 8.09 -6.75
CA GLN A 313 -14.74 9.02 -6.22
C GLN A 313 -14.79 8.93 -4.68
N HIS A 314 -14.70 7.71 -4.15
CA HIS A 314 -14.58 7.44 -2.72
C HIS A 314 -13.32 6.63 -2.41
N ALA A 315 -12.26 7.32 -1.95
CA ALA A 315 -11.07 6.65 -1.41
C ALA A 315 -11.31 6.31 0.07
N VAL A 316 -11.25 5.01 0.41
CA VAL A 316 -11.54 4.46 1.74
C VAL A 316 -10.30 3.75 2.28
N LEU A 317 -9.81 4.16 3.46
CA LEU A 317 -8.77 3.43 4.17
C LEU A 317 -9.39 2.26 4.95
N VAL A 318 -8.83 1.08 4.75
CA VAL A 318 -9.17 -0.14 5.50
C VAL A 318 -7.93 -0.63 6.24
N ALA A 319 -7.94 -0.51 7.57
CA ALA A 319 -6.79 -0.89 8.39
C ALA A 319 -7.22 -1.24 9.80
N ASP A 320 -6.64 -2.30 10.37
CA ASP A 320 -6.80 -2.62 11.79
C ASP A 320 -6.10 -1.57 12.68
N SER A 321 -6.56 -1.44 13.91
CA SER A 321 -6.12 -0.46 14.90
C SER A 321 -4.62 -0.55 15.19
N SER A 322 -4.01 -1.72 15.00
CA SER A 322 -2.55 -1.90 15.12
C SER A 322 -1.76 -1.08 14.10
N LYS A 323 -2.38 -0.56 13.04
CA LYS A 323 -1.71 0.30 12.04
C LYS A 323 -1.68 1.77 12.40
N PHE A 324 -2.43 2.20 13.42
CA PHE A 324 -2.54 3.60 13.84
C PHE A 324 -1.46 3.99 14.85
N ASN A 325 -1.27 5.30 15.04
CA ASN A 325 -0.19 5.90 15.84
C ASN A 325 1.20 5.40 15.45
N ARG A 326 1.38 5.16 14.15
CA ARG A 326 2.57 4.58 13.57
C ARG A 326 2.98 5.38 12.35
N ARG A 327 4.29 5.53 12.17
CA ARG A 327 4.87 6.25 11.04
C ARG A 327 5.87 5.37 10.30
N ALA A 328 5.92 5.54 8.98
CA ALA A 328 6.88 4.92 8.09
C ALA A 328 7.53 5.98 7.18
N THR A 329 8.55 5.58 6.40
CA THR A 329 9.54 6.50 5.81
C THR A 329 8.96 7.48 4.83
N TYR A 330 8.01 7.02 4.03
CA TYR A 330 7.49 7.79 2.92
C TYR A 330 6.03 8.10 3.13
N GLN A 331 5.68 9.38 3.06
CA GLN A 331 4.31 9.84 3.08
C GLN A 331 3.62 9.52 1.75
N ILE A 332 2.48 8.86 1.81
CA ILE A 332 1.60 8.64 0.66
C ILE A 332 0.73 9.88 0.48
N CYS A 333 -0.13 10.20 1.44
CA CYS A 333 -1.03 11.34 1.38
C CYS A 333 -1.41 11.80 2.80
N PRO A 334 -1.84 13.06 2.98
CA PRO A 334 -2.53 13.44 4.21
C PRO A 334 -3.82 12.63 4.36
N LEU A 335 -4.28 12.45 5.60
CA LEU A 335 -5.50 11.67 5.87
C LEU A 335 -6.74 12.31 5.21
N SER A 336 -6.76 13.65 5.09
CA SER A 336 -7.82 14.43 4.45
C SER A 336 -7.99 14.16 2.95
N SER A 337 -7.08 13.43 2.30
CA SER A 337 -7.26 12.95 0.93
C SER A 337 -8.22 11.76 0.84
N LEU A 338 -8.66 11.22 1.98
CA LEU A 338 -9.56 10.08 2.05
C LEU A 338 -10.96 10.54 2.47
N SER A 339 -11.96 9.83 1.96
CA SER A 339 -13.37 10.09 2.28
C SER A 339 -13.83 9.37 3.55
N ARG A 340 -13.23 8.22 3.86
CA ARG A 340 -13.64 7.33 4.94
C ARG A 340 -12.49 6.48 5.48
N VAL A 341 -12.56 6.12 6.75
CA VAL A 341 -11.70 5.15 7.44
C VAL A 341 -12.58 4.08 8.07
N ILE A 342 -12.25 2.81 7.83
CA ILE A 342 -12.87 1.65 8.49
C ILE A 342 -11.78 0.93 9.29
N THR A 343 -12.01 0.76 10.58
CA THR A 343 -11.08 0.13 11.51
C THR A 343 -11.83 -0.55 12.66
N ASP A 344 -11.15 -1.41 13.42
CA ASP A 344 -11.75 -2.07 14.59
C ASP A 344 -11.85 -1.15 15.80
N ASP A 345 -12.63 -1.60 16.78
CA ASP A 345 -12.87 -0.99 18.09
C ASP A 345 -11.62 -0.79 18.98
N GLY A 346 -10.46 -1.36 18.60
CA GLY A 346 -9.18 -1.10 19.24
C GLY A 346 -8.56 0.27 18.94
N LEU A 347 -9.17 1.09 18.06
CA LEU A 347 -8.64 2.41 17.72
C LEU A 347 -8.59 3.35 18.95
N PRO A 348 -7.44 3.97 19.26
CA PRO A 348 -7.33 4.89 20.39
C PRO A 348 -8.33 6.05 20.29
N PRO A 349 -9.04 6.42 21.38
CA PRO A 349 -10.06 7.48 21.35
C PRO A 349 -9.54 8.83 20.82
N ALA A 350 -8.29 9.17 21.12
CA ALA A 350 -7.64 10.38 20.63
C ALA A 350 -7.48 10.36 19.10
N ALA A 351 -7.09 9.21 18.53
CA ALA A 351 -7.00 9.03 17.08
C ALA A 351 -8.39 9.13 16.44
N ALA A 352 -9.40 8.46 17.02
CA ALA A 352 -10.78 8.53 16.54
C ALA A 352 -11.31 9.97 16.50
N ALA A 353 -11.08 10.74 17.57
CA ALA A 353 -11.47 12.15 17.66
C ALA A 353 -10.75 13.01 16.61
N ALA A 354 -9.46 12.79 16.39
CA ALA A 354 -8.68 13.52 15.40
C ALA A 354 -9.13 13.22 13.96
N ILE A 355 -9.44 11.96 13.63
CA ILE A 355 -9.99 11.57 12.32
C ILE A 355 -11.33 12.28 12.06
N ARG A 356 -12.26 12.22 13.03
CA ARG A 356 -13.56 12.87 12.92
C ARG A 356 -13.45 14.40 12.79
N LYS A 357 -12.53 15.01 13.55
CA LYS A 357 -12.24 16.46 13.47
C LYS A 357 -11.70 16.86 12.09
N GLY A 358 -11.01 15.95 11.40
CA GLY A 358 -10.55 16.13 10.03
C GLY A 358 -11.66 16.09 8.96
N GLY A 359 -12.92 15.86 9.34
CA GLY A 359 -14.05 15.78 8.42
C GLY A 359 -14.15 14.45 7.68
N ILE A 360 -13.44 13.42 8.14
CA ILE A 360 -13.40 12.10 7.52
C ILE A 360 -14.41 11.20 8.22
N THR A 361 -15.19 10.44 7.45
CA THR A 361 -16.13 9.49 8.04
C THR A 361 -15.37 8.32 8.67
N LEU A 362 -15.68 7.98 9.92
CA LEU A 362 -15.02 6.91 10.66
C LEU A 362 -16.02 5.84 11.08
N ASP A 363 -15.85 4.63 10.56
CA ASP A 363 -16.59 3.45 10.97
C ASP A 363 -15.72 2.59 11.89
N LEU A 364 -16.25 2.29 13.09
CA LEU A 364 -15.65 1.35 14.03
C LEU A 364 -16.48 0.07 13.99
N VAL A 365 -15.83 -1.06 13.75
CA VAL A 365 -16.46 -2.38 13.58
C VAL A 365 -15.96 -3.39 14.57
#